data_AF-A0A917A8Y3-F1
#
_entry.id   AF-A0A917A8Y3-F1
#
_cell.length_a   1.000
_cell.length_b   1.000
_cell.length_c   1.000
_cell.angle_alpha   90.00
_cell.angle_beta   90.00
_cell.angle_gamma   90.00
#
_symmetry.space_group_name_H-M   'P 1'
#
loop_
_entity.id
_entity.type
_entity.pdbx_description
1 polymer ?
#
loop_
_entity_poly.entity_id
_entity_poly.type
_entity_poly.pdbx_seq_one_letter_code
_entity_poly.pdbx_strand_id
1 'polypeptide(L)'
;MNQQSGSHLRDFIFHVTQDSSTGALLVGGSNNTDFIPKESIEAGNHYTVTTSGWYVFEHSFYDLGGSLAVDLNLYDSASNLLFTETRNNPGDLMASVVGGNRYGWFTSVEVGGDLYVDAVSMDVTAPAVPLPAGLPLMIGAFAGFGLLARRRRD
;
A
#
# COMPACT_ATOMS: atom_id res chain seq x y z
N MET A 1 -1.66 8.61 -5.94
CA MET A 1 -0.18 8.64 -6.03
C MET A 1 0.27 9.91 -6.76
N ASN A 2 1.36 10.54 -6.34
CA ASN A 2 1.96 11.68 -7.06
C ASN A 2 3.22 11.28 -7.84
N GLN A 3 3.62 12.17 -8.73
CA GLN A 3 4.94 12.15 -9.36
C GLN A 3 5.98 12.76 -8.42
N GLN A 4 7.28 12.55 -8.66
CA GLN A 4 8.37 13.22 -7.93
C GLN A 4 8.27 14.76 -7.98
N SER A 5 7.63 15.31 -9.03
CA SER A 5 7.33 16.74 -9.18
C SER A 5 6.17 17.24 -8.29
N GLY A 6 5.47 16.34 -7.60
CA GLY A 6 4.26 16.63 -6.82
C GLY A 6 2.96 16.61 -7.64
N SER A 7 3.03 16.56 -8.98
CA SER A 7 1.85 16.44 -9.84
C SER A 7 1.13 15.10 -9.65
N HIS A 8 -0.15 15.00 -10.03
CA HIS A 8 -0.88 13.73 -10.01
C HIS A 8 -0.19 12.70 -10.92
N LEU A 9 -0.08 11.45 -10.45
CA LEU A 9 0.39 10.32 -11.25
C LEU A 9 -0.77 9.38 -11.60
N ARG A 10 -1.38 8.78 -10.58
CA ARG A 10 -2.43 7.79 -10.73
C ARG A 10 -3.22 7.65 -9.43
N ASP A 11 -4.51 7.38 -9.55
CA ASP A 11 -5.31 6.89 -8.44
C ASP A 11 -5.42 5.36 -8.47
N PHE A 12 -5.45 4.74 -7.29
CA PHE A 12 -5.76 3.33 -7.09
C PHE A 12 -7.01 3.31 -6.23
N ILE A 13 -8.08 2.68 -6.72
CA ILE A 13 -9.39 2.81 -6.11
C ILE A 13 -10.06 1.45 -5.95
N PHE A 14 -10.84 1.32 -4.89
CA PHE A 14 -11.86 0.29 -4.79
C PHE A 14 -13.19 0.82 -5.30
N HIS A 15 -13.88 0.01 -6.09
CA HIS A 15 -15.31 0.14 -6.31
C HIS A 15 -16.03 -0.83 -5.38
N VAL A 16 -17.04 -0.35 -4.68
CA VAL A 16 -18.00 -1.17 -3.94
C VAL A 16 -19.38 -0.74 -4.42
N THR A 17 -20.02 -1.58 -5.21
CA THR A 17 -21.28 -1.23 -5.89
C THR A 17 -22.24 -2.41 -5.84
N GLN A 18 -23.50 -2.13 -5.48
CA GLN A 18 -24.56 -3.10 -5.69
C GLN A 18 -24.96 -3.04 -7.15
N ASP A 19 -24.42 -3.96 -7.93
CA ASP A 19 -24.59 -3.99 -9.37
C ASP A 19 -26.04 -4.29 -9.72
N SER A 20 -26.65 -3.40 -10.50
CA SER A 20 -28.06 -3.45 -10.89
C SER A 20 -28.38 -4.60 -11.84
N SER A 21 -27.41 -5.10 -12.60
CA SER A 21 -27.60 -6.18 -13.57
C SER A 21 -27.62 -7.57 -12.90
N THR A 22 -26.79 -7.76 -11.88
CA THR A 22 -26.65 -9.01 -11.12
C THR A 22 -27.41 -9.00 -9.79
N GLY A 23 -27.70 -7.82 -9.25
CA GLY A 23 -28.25 -7.61 -7.90
C GLY A 23 -27.24 -7.81 -6.77
N ALA A 24 -25.98 -8.14 -7.09
CA ALA A 24 -24.94 -8.50 -6.14
C ALA A 24 -24.16 -7.28 -5.64
N LEU A 25 -23.72 -7.31 -4.38
CA LEU A 25 -22.76 -6.32 -3.87
C LEU A 25 -21.34 -6.77 -4.24
N LEU A 26 -20.71 -6.01 -5.14
CA LEU A 26 -19.42 -6.37 -5.72
C LEU A 26 -18.32 -5.40 -5.27
N VAL A 27 -17.14 -5.97 -5.03
CA VAL A 27 -15.89 -5.23 -4.81
C VAL A 27 -14.95 -5.47 -5.99
N GLY A 28 -14.35 -4.41 -6.51
CA GLY A 28 -13.33 -4.49 -7.55
C GLY A 28 -12.29 -3.39 -7.42
N GLY A 29 -11.08 -3.62 -7.94
CA GLY A 29 -10.03 -2.61 -7.97
C GLY A 29 -9.93 -1.91 -9.33
N SER A 30 -9.59 -0.63 -9.34
CA SER A 30 -9.36 0.11 -10.59
C SER A 30 -8.31 1.22 -10.50
N ASN A 31 -8.04 1.88 -11.63
CA ASN A 31 -7.30 3.13 -11.68
C ASN A 31 -8.21 4.25 -12.17
N ASN A 32 -8.24 5.34 -11.39
CA ASN A 32 -9.06 6.53 -11.63
C ASN A 32 -10.58 6.27 -11.53
N THR A 33 -11.32 7.35 -11.30
CA THR A 33 -12.79 7.35 -11.19
C THR A 33 -13.38 8.41 -12.11
N ASP A 34 -14.64 8.23 -12.50
CA ASP A 34 -15.49 9.25 -13.11
C ASP A 34 -16.54 9.79 -12.12
N PHE A 35 -16.41 9.45 -10.82
CA PHE A 35 -17.30 9.81 -9.72
C PHE A 35 -18.70 9.18 -9.80
N ILE A 36 -18.86 8.09 -10.58
CA ILE A 36 -20.12 7.35 -10.72
C ILE A 36 -19.91 5.90 -10.20
N PRO A 37 -20.92 5.30 -9.52
CA PRO A 37 -20.87 3.88 -9.18
C PRO A 37 -20.64 3.00 -10.41
N LYS A 38 -19.79 1.98 -10.28
CA LYS A 38 -19.43 1.12 -11.41
C LYS A 38 -20.35 -0.10 -11.46
N GLU A 39 -21.25 -0.11 -12.43
CA GLU A 39 -22.25 -1.16 -12.71
C GLU A 39 -21.74 -2.26 -13.66
N SER A 40 -20.44 -2.56 -13.62
CA SER A 40 -19.81 -3.55 -14.53
C SER A 40 -18.57 -4.16 -13.91
N ILE A 41 -18.59 -4.34 -12.59
CA ILE A 41 -17.46 -4.87 -11.83
C ILE A 41 -17.26 -6.36 -12.14
N GLU A 42 -18.36 -7.08 -12.37
CA GLU A 42 -18.42 -8.50 -12.70
C GLU A 42 -17.73 -8.86 -14.02
N ALA A 43 -17.53 -7.88 -14.93
CA ALA A 43 -16.78 -8.07 -16.16
C ALA A 43 -15.27 -8.27 -15.94
N GLY A 44 -14.75 -7.91 -14.77
CA GLY A 44 -13.34 -8.02 -14.40
C GLY A 44 -13.10 -8.96 -13.22
N ASN A 45 -11.91 -8.87 -12.62
CA ASN A 45 -11.63 -9.50 -11.34
C ASN A 45 -12.40 -8.78 -10.22
N HIS A 46 -13.15 -9.55 -9.43
CA HIS A 46 -14.07 -9.02 -8.44
C HIS A 46 -14.31 -9.99 -7.30
N TYR A 47 -14.91 -9.47 -6.22
CA TYR A 47 -15.39 -10.24 -5.10
C TYR A 47 -16.85 -9.92 -4.79
N THR A 48 -17.65 -10.96 -4.59
CA THR A 48 -19.06 -10.81 -4.19
C THR A 48 -19.18 -10.86 -2.69
N VAL A 49 -19.64 -9.76 -2.10
CA VAL A 49 -19.95 -9.67 -0.68
C VAL A 49 -21.30 -10.34 -0.43
N THR A 50 -21.27 -11.47 0.27
CA THR A 50 -22.47 -12.27 0.59
C THR A 50 -22.89 -12.20 2.05
N THR A 51 -22.00 -11.71 2.92
CA THR A 51 -22.21 -11.63 4.36
C THR A 51 -22.02 -10.20 4.83
N SER A 52 -22.94 -9.70 5.66
CA SER A 52 -22.78 -8.38 6.28
C SER A 52 -21.73 -8.43 7.40
N GLY A 53 -20.90 -7.40 7.50
CA GLY A 53 -19.89 -7.31 8.53
C GLY A 53 -18.84 -6.25 8.25
N TRP A 54 -17.81 -6.24 9.09
CA TRP A 54 -16.63 -5.41 8.90
C TRP A 54 -15.65 -6.05 7.93
N TYR A 55 -15.10 -5.22 7.04
CA TYR A 55 -14.08 -5.59 6.08
C TYR A 55 -12.93 -4.60 6.18
N VAL A 56 -11.71 -5.07 5.87
CA VAL A 56 -10.52 -4.22 5.80
C VAL A 56 -10.13 -4.06 4.33
N PHE A 57 -10.05 -2.81 3.89
CA PHE A 57 -9.57 -2.45 2.56
C PHE A 57 -8.14 -1.94 2.70
N GLU A 58 -7.19 -2.61 2.04
CA GLU A 58 -5.77 -2.30 2.10
C GLU A 58 -5.23 -1.95 0.70
N HIS A 59 -4.38 -0.93 0.65
CA HIS A 59 -3.53 -0.64 -0.50
C HIS A 59 -2.09 -0.95 -0.11
N SER A 60 -1.51 -2.01 -0.64
CA SER A 60 -0.11 -2.39 -0.42
C SER A 60 0.74 -1.93 -1.61
N PHE A 61 1.58 -0.92 -1.40
CA PHE A 61 2.44 -0.33 -2.44
C PHE A 61 3.86 -0.89 -2.34
N TYR A 62 4.40 -1.41 -3.44
CA TYR A 62 5.75 -2.00 -3.46
C TYR A 62 6.46 -1.80 -4.81
N ASP A 63 7.77 -1.97 -4.79
CA ASP A 63 8.60 -2.00 -6.00
C ASP A 63 8.53 -3.40 -6.62
N LEU A 64 8.04 -3.47 -7.86
CA LEU A 64 8.10 -4.66 -8.71
C LEU A 64 9.02 -4.38 -9.91
N GLY A 65 10.28 -4.78 -9.79
CA GLY A 65 11.25 -4.71 -10.89
C GLY A 65 11.59 -3.29 -11.35
N GLY A 66 11.56 -2.32 -10.44
CA GLY A 66 11.83 -0.89 -10.68
C GLY A 66 10.58 -0.05 -10.97
N SER A 67 9.39 -0.65 -10.96
CA SER A 67 8.11 0.02 -11.19
C SER A 67 7.16 -0.15 -10.01
N LEU A 68 6.28 0.82 -9.80
CA LEU A 68 5.26 0.76 -8.75
C LEU A 68 4.24 -0.34 -9.05
N ALA A 69 4.11 -1.30 -8.14
CA ALA A 69 2.98 -2.19 -8.06
C ALA A 69 2.14 -1.90 -6.81
N VAL A 70 0.84 -2.11 -6.93
CA VAL A 70 -0.11 -1.90 -5.85
C VAL A 70 -1.06 -3.07 -5.79
N ASP A 71 -1.15 -3.71 -4.64
CA ASP A 71 -2.20 -4.69 -4.36
C ASP A 71 -3.34 -4.01 -3.61
N LEU A 72 -4.55 -4.16 -4.16
CA LEU A 72 -5.81 -3.72 -3.56
C LEU A 72 -6.44 -4.93 -2.88
N ASN A 73 -6.16 -5.09 -1.59
CA ASN A 73 -6.56 -6.25 -0.81
C ASN A 73 -7.85 -5.99 -0.03
N LEU A 74 -8.71 -7.01 0.02
CA LEU A 74 -9.89 -7.05 0.88
C LEU A 74 -9.73 -8.21 1.87
N TYR A 75 -9.87 -7.90 3.15
CA TYR A 75 -9.88 -8.90 4.21
C TYR A 75 -11.21 -8.90 4.96
N ASP A 76 -11.58 -10.05 5.52
CA ASP A 76 -12.65 -10.11 6.52
C ASP A 76 -12.16 -9.67 7.92
N SER A 77 -13.09 -9.63 8.87
CA SER A 77 -12.80 -9.28 10.27
C SER A 77 -11.90 -10.26 11.01
N ALA A 78 -11.68 -11.46 10.46
CA ALA A 78 -10.75 -12.46 10.97
C ALA A 78 -9.38 -12.40 10.26
N SER A 79 -9.15 -11.35 9.45
CA SER A 79 -7.92 -11.14 8.66
C SER A 79 -7.66 -12.20 7.58
N ASN A 80 -8.70 -12.90 7.11
CA ASN A 80 -8.57 -13.75 5.93
C ASN A 80 -8.58 -12.87 4.68
N LEU A 81 -7.61 -13.08 3.78
CA LEU A 81 -7.59 -12.43 2.48
C LEU A 81 -8.70 -13.01 1.60
N LEU A 82 -9.63 -12.16 1.17
CA LEU A 82 -10.77 -12.53 0.35
C LEU A 82 -10.57 -12.20 -1.13
N PHE A 83 -9.85 -11.12 -1.40
CA PHE A 83 -9.68 -10.58 -2.74
C PHE A 83 -8.42 -9.74 -2.83
N THR A 84 -7.77 -9.82 -3.99
CA THR A 84 -6.65 -8.96 -4.39
C THR A 84 -6.85 -8.52 -5.82
N GLU A 85 -6.68 -7.22 -6.07
CA GLU A 85 -6.44 -6.68 -7.41
C GLU A 85 -5.05 -6.05 -7.48
N THR A 86 -4.16 -6.63 -8.29
CA THR A 86 -2.82 -6.08 -8.50
C THR A 86 -2.80 -5.11 -9.68
N ARG A 87 -2.25 -3.91 -9.46
CA ARG A 87 -2.05 -2.90 -10.50
C ARG A 87 -0.60 -2.51 -10.60
N ASN A 88 -0.06 -2.66 -11.81
CA ASN A 88 1.27 -2.25 -12.16
C ASN A 88 1.25 -1.64 -13.55
N ASN A 89 1.91 -0.48 -13.68
CA ASN A 89 2.26 0.08 -14.97
C ASN A 89 3.79 0.17 -15.02
N PRO A 90 4.46 -0.51 -15.96
CA PRO A 90 5.92 -0.47 -16.08
C PRO A 90 6.50 0.94 -16.27
N GLY A 91 5.70 1.91 -16.72
CA GLY A 91 6.11 3.32 -16.85
C GLY A 91 6.09 4.11 -15.54
N ASP A 92 5.45 3.59 -14.48
CA ASP A 92 5.43 4.22 -13.16
C ASP A 92 6.74 3.88 -12.42
N LEU A 93 7.87 4.36 -12.95
CA LEU A 93 9.22 4.06 -12.48
C LEU A 93 9.46 4.62 -11.07
N MET A 94 9.92 3.75 -10.16
CA MET A 94 10.24 4.13 -8.78
C MET A 94 11.39 5.14 -8.70
N ALA A 95 12.37 5.02 -9.60
CA ALA A 95 13.59 5.84 -9.57
C ALA A 95 13.37 7.30 -10.00
N SER A 96 12.41 7.57 -10.89
CA SER A 96 12.32 8.87 -11.58
C SER A 96 10.91 9.41 -11.75
N VAL A 97 9.87 8.61 -11.53
CA VAL A 97 8.48 9.02 -11.77
C VAL A 97 7.72 9.10 -10.46
N VAL A 98 7.69 8.02 -9.68
CA VAL A 98 6.84 7.89 -8.48
C VAL A 98 7.34 8.78 -7.34
N GLY A 99 6.46 9.62 -6.80
CA GLY A 99 6.76 10.54 -5.70
C GLY A 99 6.21 10.13 -4.33
N GLY A 100 5.24 9.20 -4.29
CA GLY A 100 4.62 8.72 -3.05
C GLY A 100 3.13 9.01 -2.87
N ASN A 101 2.63 8.65 -1.69
CA ASN A 101 1.22 8.78 -1.33
C ASN A 101 0.83 10.26 -1.20
N ARG A 102 -0.32 10.64 -1.78
CA ARG A 102 -0.77 12.03 -1.88
C ARG A 102 -2.02 12.33 -1.06
N TYR A 103 -3.06 11.50 -1.20
CA TYR A 103 -4.34 11.62 -0.49
C TYR A 103 -5.07 10.28 -0.55
N GLY A 104 -6.03 10.10 0.35
CA GLY A 104 -7.13 9.13 0.24
C GLY A 104 -8.46 9.87 0.29
N TRP A 105 -9.45 9.42 -0.47
CA TRP A 105 -10.76 10.06 -0.57
C TRP A 105 -11.85 9.05 -0.96
N PHE A 106 -13.11 9.38 -0.63
CA PHE A 106 -14.28 8.68 -1.18
C PHE A 106 -14.83 9.51 -2.34
N THR A 107 -14.95 8.90 -3.53
CA THR A 107 -15.31 9.62 -4.75
C THR A 107 -16.82 9.64 -4.99
N SER A 108 -17.52 8.63 -4.52
CA SER A 108 -18.98 8.56 -4.43
C SER A 108 -19.35 7.74 -3.21
N VAL A 109 -20.38 8.18 -2.47
CA VAL A 109 -20.99 7.46 -1.35
C VAL A 109 -22.50 7.62 -1.50
N GLU A 110 -23.13 6.61 -2.09
CA GLU A 110 -24.56 6.59 -2.41
C GLU A 110 -25.33 5.52 -1.60
N VAL A 111 -24.71 5.03 -0.53
CA VAL A 111 -25.35 4.06 0.37
C VAL A 111 -26.45 4.78 1.17
N GLY A 112 -27.65 4.20 1.18
CA GLY A 112 -28.73 4.69 2.03
C GLY A 112 -28.44 4.45 3.50
N GLY A 113 -28.54 5.50 4.33
CA GLY A 113 -28.23 5.44 5.76
C GLY A 113 -26.77 5.79 6.06
N ASP A 114 -26.16 5.07 6.99
CA ASP A 114 -24.79 5.34 7.47
C ASP A 114 -23.77 4.38 6.84
N LEU A 115 -22.59 4.90 6.49
CA LEU A 115 -21.40 4.11 6.16
C LEU A 115 -20.36 4.30 7.28
N TYR A 116 -20.13 3.24 8.05
CA TYR A 116 -19.14 3.27 9.13
C TYR A 116 -17.73 2.98 8.60
N VAL A 117 -16.79 3.85 8.95
CA VAL A 117 -15.37 3.71 8.62
C VAL A 117 -14.57 3.96 9.90
N ASP A 118 -13.70 3.04 10.26
CA ASP A 118 -12.86 3.11 11.47
C ASP A 118 -11.49 2.44 11.21
N ALA A 119 -10.56 2.58 12.17
CA ALA A 119 -9.24 1.97 12.16
C ALA A 119 -8.38 2.33 10.93
N VAL A 120 -8.56 3.55 10.40
CA VAL A 120 -7.74 4.06 9.29
C VAL A 120 -6.30 4.25 9.78
N SER A 121 -5.39 3.49 9.19
CA SER A 121 -3.95 3.58 9.46
C SER A 121 -3.16 3.65 8.17
N MET A 122 -1.98 4.26 8.23
CA MET A 122 -0.97 4.22 7.18
C MET A 122 0.34 3.76 7.80
N ASP A 123 0.86 2.64 7.33
CA ASP A 123 2.20 2.18 7.68
C ASP A 123 3.18 2.56 6.57
N VAL A 124 4.35 3.03 6.97
CA VAL A 124 5.48 3.29 6.09
C VAL A 124 6.66 2.60 6.75
N THR A 125 6.86 1.32 6.41
CA THR A 125 8.04 0.61 6.90
C THR A 125 9.28 1.31 6.35
N ALA A 126 9.97 2.07 7.20
CA ALA A 126 11.20 2.73 6.80
C ALA A 126 12.21 1.66 6.38
N PRO A 127 12.95 1.84 5.27
CA PRO A 127 14.06 0.93 4.97
C PRO A 127 15.02 0.94 6.15
N ALA A 128 15.45 -0.26 6.59
CA ALA A 128 16.42 -0.37 7.67
C ALA A 128 17.64 0.49 7.35
N VAL A 129 17.93 1.49 8.19
CA VAL A 129 19.16 2.29 8.05
C VAL A 129 20.32 1.34 8.33
N PRO A 130 21.20 1.02 7.35
CA PRO A 130 22.38 0.22 7.63
C PRO A 130 23.20 0.94 8.69
N LEU A 131 23.64 0.22 9.73
CA LEU A 131 24.57 0.80 10.70
C LEU A 131 25.74 1.42 9.91
N PRO A 132 26.11 2.69 10.16
CA PRO A 132 27.24 3.30 9.51
C PRO A 132 28.45 2.39 9.62
N ALA A 133 29.16 2.16 8.52
CA ALA A 133 30.38 1.32 8.50
C ALA A 133 31.45 1.78 9.51
N GLY A 134 31.30 2.96 10.12
CA GLY A 134 32.15 3.46 11.20
C GLY A 134 31.93 2.82 12.58
N LEU A 135 30.77 2.23 12.87
CA LEU A 135 30.49 1.62 14.19
C LEU A 135 31.35 0.37 14.46
N PRO A 136 31.51 -0.58 13.52
CA PRO A 136 32.46 -1.69 13.66
C PRO A 136 33.92 -1.21 13.77
N LEU A 137 34.27 -0.13 13.08
CA LEU A 137 35.63 0.43 13.03
C LEU A 137 36.02 1.10 14.36
N MET A 138 35.08 1.76 15.03
CA MET A 138 35.30 2.34 16.36
C MET A 138 35.49 1.27 17.44
N ILE A 139 34.74 0.16 17.38
CA ILE A 139 34.91 -0.97 18.32
C ILE A 139 36.29 -1.62 18.15
N GLY A 140 36.77 -1.78 16.91
CA GLY A 140 38.12 -2.28 16.63
C GLY A 140 39.24 -1.35 17.13
N ALA A 141 39.07 -0.03 17.01
CA ALA A 141 40.05 0.95 17.45
C ALA A 141 40.24 0.94 18.99
N PHE A 142 39.17 0.85 19.78
CA PHE A 142 39.27 0.80 21.24
C PHE A 142 39.88 -0.52 21.75
N ALA A 143 39.62 -1.65 21.09
CA ALA A 143 40.25 -2.93 21.42
C ALA A 143 41.77 -2.94 21.12
N GLY A 144 42.18 -2.30 20.01
CA GLY A 144 43.58 -2.20 19.60
C GLY A 144 44.45 -1.39 20.58
N PHE A 145 43.95 -0.26 21.08
CA PHE A 145 44.69 0.57 22.05
C PHE A 145 44.80 -0.08 23.44
N GLY A 146 43.77 -0.83 23.88
CA GLY A 146 43.81 -1.57 25.15
C GLY A 146 44.85 -2.71 25.18
N LEU A 147 45.05 -3.40 24.06
CA LEU A 147 46.06 -4.46 23.91
C LEU A 147 47.50 -3.92 23.84
N LEU A 148 47.70 -2.76 23.20
CA LEU A 148 49.02 -2.11 23.13
C LEU A 148 49.48 -1.54 24.48
N ALA A 149 48.56 -1.04 25.31
CA ALA A 149 48.89 -0.52 26.64
C ALA A 149 49.36 -1.62 27.62
N ARG A 150 48.92 -2.87 27.43
CA ARG A 150 49.27 -4.00 28.31
C ARG A 150 50.66 -4.59 28.04
N ARG A 151 51.21 -4.39 26.84
CA ARG A 151 52.51 -4.94 26.41
C ARG A 151 53.75 -4.15 26.86
N ARG A 152 53.59 -3.00 27.51
CA ARG A 152 54.71 -2.16 27.98
C ARG A 152 55.03 -2.31 29.48
N ARG A 153 54.47 -3.33 30.13
CA ARG A 153 54.75 -3.70 31.52
C ARG A 153 55.18 -5.16 31.56
N ASP A 154 56.39 -5.44 31.09
CA ASP A 154 57.21 -6.62 31.39
C ASP A 154 58.68 -6.22 31.23
#